data_AF-A0A931WCI8-F1
#
_entry.id   AF-A0A931WCI8-F1
#
_cell.length_a   1.000
_cell.length_b   1.000
_cell.length_c   1.000
_cell.angle_alpha   90.00
_cell.angle_beta   90.00
_cell.angle_gamma   90.00
#
_symmetry.space_group_name_H-M   'P 1'
#
loop_
_entity.id
_entity.type
_entity.pdbx_description
1 polymer ?
#
loop_
_entity_poly.entity_id
_entity_poly.type
_entity_poly.pdbx_seq_one_letter_code
_entity_poly.pdbx_strand_id
1 'polypeptide(L)' 'MATRTKTRPRTRRNLSRYTGEWVAFVQNSVVAHDKTLPKTMAQVEKKGLQDKASVFLVPRKNEGPYVLWV' A
#
# COMPACT_ATOMS: atom_id res chain seq x y z
N MET A 1 25.55 17.69 20.20
CA MET A 1 25.59 16.27 19.81
C MET A 1 24.42 16.00 18.88
N ALA A 2 24.63 15.97 17.56
CA ALA A 2 23.56 15.70 16.60
C ALA A 2 23.34 14.19 16.48
N THR A 3 22.17 13.70 16.91
CA THR A 3 21.80 12.29 16.73
C THR A 3 21.53 12.04 15.25
N ARG A 4 22.46 11.31 14.61
CA ARG A 4 22.34 10.84 13.24
C ARG A 4 21.17 9.84 13.17
N THR A 5 19.99 10.31 12.80
CA THR A 5 18.83 9.44 12.54
C THR A 5 19.19 8.52 11.36
N LYS A 6 19.47 7.25 11.63
CA LYS A 6 19.67 6.21 10.60
C LYS A 6 18.38 6.11 9.78
N THR A 7 18.30 6.80 8.65
CA THR A 7 17.21 6.64 7.69
C THR A 7 17.29 5.22 7.15
N ARG A 8 16.35 4.34 7.54
CA ARG A 8 16.31 2.97 7.03
C ARG A 8 16.20 3.02 5.49
N PRO A 9 16.97 2.20 4.75
CA PRO A 9 16.90 2.18 3.30
C PRO A 9 15.46 1.91 2.85
N ARG A 10 14.95 2.72 1.92
CA ARG A 10 13.62 2.54 1.30
C ARG A 10 13.63 1.20 0.57
N THR A 11 13.19 0.13 1.23
CA THR A 11 12.95 -1.16 0.59
C THR A 11 11.80 -0.98 -0.39
N ARG A 12 12.12 -0.95 -1.69
CA ARG A 12 11.10 -1.01 -2.75
C ARG A 12 10.41 -2.37 -2.64
N ARG A 13 9.21 -2.41 -2.07
CA ARG A 13 8.42 -3.64 -2.05
C ARG A 13 7.96 -3.95 -3.47
N ASN A 14 8.14 -5.19 -3.88
CA ASN A 14 7.60 -5.66 -5.14
C ASN A 14 6.06 -5.73 -5.03
N LEU A 15 5.38 -4.78 -5.66
CA LEU A 15 3.92 -4.71 -5.73
C LEU A 15 3.32 -5.53 -6.88
N SER A 16 4.16 -6.11 -7.74
CA SER A 16 3.71 -6.88 -8.91
C SER A 16 2.92 -8.14 -8.54
N ARG A 17 3.01 -8.60 -7.29
CA ARG A 17 2.17 -9.71 -6.80
C ARG A 17 0.72 -9.31 -6.46
N TYR A 18 0.46 -8.00 -6.36
CA TYR A 18 -0.86 -7.45 -6.04
C TYR A 18 -1.53 -6.80 -7.26
N THR A 19 -1.00 -7.06 -8.46
CA THR A 19 -1.49 -6.48 -9.72
C THR A 19 -2.99 -6.75 -9.91
N GLY A 20 -3.78 -5.68 -10.01
CA GLY A 20 -5.24 -5.73 -10.13
C GLY A 20 -5.99 -5.87 -8.79
N GLU A 21 -5.30 -5.76 -7.66
CA GLU A 21 -5.87 -5.82 -6.32
C GLU A 21 -5.80 -4.46 -5.60
N TRP A 22 -6.74 -4.26 -4.70
CA TRP A 22 -6.73 -3.20 -3.71
C TRP A 22 -5.78 -3.56 -2.59
N VAL A 23 -4.93 -2.63 -2.20
CA VAL A 23 -3.91 -2.86 -1.18
C VAL A 23 -3.93 -1.72 -0.18
N ALA A 24 -3.96 -2.08 1.10
CA ALA A 24 -3.86 -1.16 2.21
C ALA A 24 -2.45 -1.17 2.81
N PHE A 25 -1.92 0.02 3.11
CA PHE A 25 -0.60 0.21 3.67
C PHE A 25 -0.65 1.06 4.93
N VAL A 26 0.16 0.70 5.91
CA VAL A 26 0.46 1.54 7.07
C VAL A 26 1.96 1.74 7.11
N GLN A 27 2.40 2.99 7.16
CA GLN A 27 3.81 3.39 7.05
C GLN A 27 4.44 2.84 5.76
N ASN A 28 5.21 1.76 5.88
CA ASN A 28 5.91 1.10 4.77
C ASN A 28 5.50 -0.37 4.60
N SER A 29 4.36 -0.78 5.18
CA SER A 29 3.90 -2.16 5.23
C SER A 29 2.52 -2.36 4.62
N VAL A 30 2.40 -3.35 3.74
CA VAL A 30 1.10 -3.90 3.31
C VAL A 30 0.46 -4.55 4.53
N VAL A 31 -0.72 -4.09 4.91
CA VAL A 31 -1.48 -4.63 6.04
C VAL A 31 -2.70 -5.43 5.58
N ALA A 32 -3.25 -5.17 4.40
CA ALA A 32 -4.36 -5.91 3.81
C ALA A 32 -4.31 -5.81 2.29
N HIS A 33 -4.86 -6.80 1.59
CA HIS A 33 -5.10 -6.73 0.17
C HIS A 33 -6.26 -7.65 -0.22
N ASP A 34 -7.02 -7.26 -1.24
CA ASP A 34 -8.09 -8.07 -1.82
C ASP A 34 -8.45 -7.56 -3.22
N LYS A 35 -9.26 -8.32 -3.96
CA LYS A 35 -9.72 -7.94 -5.30
C LYS A 35 -10.69 -6.76 -5.27
N THR A 36 -11.32 -6.47 -4.13
CA THR A 36 -12.30 -5.39 -4.01
C THR A 36 -12.00 -4.48 -2.82
N LEU A 37 -12.33 -3.19 -2.97
CA LEU A 37 -12.16 -2.19 -1.92
C LEU A 37 -12.93 -2.54 -0.63
N PRO A 38 -14.22 -2.96 -0.67
CA PRO A 38 -14.95 -3.26 0.55
C PRO A 38 -14.31 -4.39 1.37
N LYS A 39 -13.79 -5.43 0.70
CA LYS A 39 -13.09 -6.53 1.38
C LYS A 39 -11.78 -6.07 1.99
N THR A 40 -11.04 -5.23 1.27
CA THR A 40 -9.79 -4.65 1.76
C THR A 40 -10.03 -3.77 3.00
N MET A 41 -11.05 -2.91 2.97
CA MET A 41 -11.44 -2.08 4.10
C MET A 41 -11.88 -2.93 5.30
N ALA A 42 -12.71 -3.96 5.10
CA ALA A 42 -13.11 -4.86 6.18
C ALA A 42 -11.91 -5.57 6.83
N GLN A 43 -10.87 -5.91 6.07
CA GLN A 43 -9.62 -6.46 6.61
C GLN A 43 -8.82 -5.42 7.43
N VAL A 44 -8.85 -4.15 7.03
CA VAL A 44 -8.20 -3.04 7.74
C VAL A 44 -8.93 -2.73 9.05
N GLU A 45 -10.26 -2.69 9.02
CA GLU A 45 -11.12 -2.47 10.20
C GLU A 45 -10.94 -3.57 11.25
N LYS A 46 -10.93 -4.84 10.83
CA LYS A 46 -10.62 -5.98 11.71
C LYS A 46 -9.27 -5.88 12.41
N LYS A 47 -8.34 -5.10 11.86
CA LYS A 47 -7.01 -4.86 12.42
C LYS A 47 -6.93 -3.58 13.24
N GLY A 48 -8.00 -2.79 13.32
CA GLY A 48 -8.02 -1.50 14.02
C GLY A 48 -7.11 -0.45 13.38
N LEU A 49 -6.86 -0.54 12.06
CA LEU A 49 -5.89 0.31 11.35
C LEU A 49 -6.54 1.36 10.44
N GLN A 50 -7.86 1.53 10.52
CA GLN A 50 -8.65 2.38 9.63
C GLN A 50 -8.13 3.83 9.53
N ASP A 51 -7.74 4.45 10.63
CA ASP A 51 -7.30 5.87 10.64
C ASP A 51 -5.87 6.08 10.12
N LYS A 52 -5.11 5.00 9.93
CA LYS A 52 -3.68 5.05 9.56
C LYS A 52 -3.38 4.38 8.22
N ALA A 53 -4.36 3.71 7.64
CA ALA A 53 -4.19 2.94 6.43
C ALA A 53 -4.46 3.81 5.19
N SER A 54 -3.49 3.89 4.28
CA SER A 54 -3.70 4.39 2.92
C SER A 54 -4.04 3.23 2.01
N VAL A 55 -5.07 3.37 1.18
CA VAL A 55 -5.57 2.31 0.30
C VAL A 55 -5.47 2.75 -1.15
N PHE A 56 -4.96 1.88 -2.01
CA PHE A 56 -4.90 2.14 -3.46
C PHE A 56 -5.06 0.86 -4.28
N LEU A 57 -5.48 1.03 -5.53
CA LEU A 57 -5.54 -0.05 -6.52
C LEU A 57 -4.19 -0.17 -7.22
N VAL A 58 -3.62 -1.38 -7.24
CA VAL A 58 -2.40 -1.66 -8.02
C VAL A 58 -2.83 -1.93 -9.46
N PRO A 59 -2.40 -1.13 -10.45
CA PRO A 59 -2.82 -1.29 -11.84
C PRO A 59 -2.34 -2.62 -12.42
N ARG A 60 -3.10 -3.15 -13.39
CA ARG A 60 -2.71 -4.34 -14.15
C ARG A 60 -1.61 -4.01 -15.14
N LYS A 61 -0.77 -5.00 -15.49
CA LYS A 61 0.28 -4.83 -16.52
C LYS A 61 -0.29 -4.32 -17.86
N ASN A 62 -1.55 -4.67 -18.15
CA ASN A 62 -2.24 -4.33 -19.39
C ASN A 62 -3.04 -3.03 -19.28
N GLU A 63 -3.16 -2.43 -18.10
CA GLU A 63 -3.87 -1.17 -17.87
C GLU A 63 -2.99 0.07 -18.13
N GLY A 64 -1.73 -0.14 -18.53
CA GLY A 64 -0.80 0.93 -18.90
C GLY A 64 -0.23 1.72 -17.71
N PRO A 65 0.77 2.59 -17.93
CA PRO A 65 1.27 3.48 -16.90
C PRO A 65 0.23 4.59 -16.68
N TYR A 66 -0.56 4.50 -15.61
CA TYR A 66 -1.27 5.67 -15.09
C TYR A 66 -0.22 6.62 -14.50
N VAL A 67 0.31 7.48 -15.35
CA VAL A 67 1.06 8.66 -14.90
C VAL A 67 0.05 9.56 -14.20
N LEU A 68 -0.03 9.43 -12.88
CA LEU A 68 -0.62 10.48 -12.04
C LEU A 68 0.31 11.68 -12.13
N TRP A 69 0.11 12.52 -13.15
CA TRP A 69 0.69 13.85 -13.17
C TRP A 69 0.11 14.62 -11.98
N VAL A 70 1.00 15.01 -11.07
CA VAL A 70 0.75 15.96 -9.98
C VAL A 70 0.91 17.36 -10.54
#